data_AF-A0A2R5GTR8-F1
#
_entry.id   AF-A0A2R5GTR8-F1
#
_cell.length_a   1.000
_cell.length_b   1.000
_cell.length_c   1.000
_cell.angle_alpha   90.00
_cell.angle_beta   90.00
_cell.angle_gamma   90.00
#
_symmetry.space_group_name_H-M   'P 1'
#
loop_
_entity.id
_entity.type
_entity.pdbx_description
1 polymer ?
#
loop_
_entity_poly.entity_id
_entity_poly.type
_entity_poly.pdbx_seq_one_letter_code
_entity_poly.pdbx_strand_id
1 'polypeptide(L)'
;MDGLMTLAVRPLYLLLDAAQTTAAVVFAAGPLMVAILRDPRVVQDHARLFKTLSPVPWRAHVFKLLTMFMAPYSASCEPLLQRLDAEPKTGNVSCEATMTERPWLKNPFNSLHAVALTNLGEFTGGVAMLTLQQQIARLEDRKLRGIVTRLETKFVAKARGTITATCDVDASKVPAEGESSVLVVDTTLRNEKGEVVATVWRTTLARECGSLSPLRDGAVEEKRGQTECDDDLAVKNGECLLREDCPDTHIWNHPLCETGEGGWCGCCYPKTPSPTTAPTPFPVTEMPTRNPTPPCETTELCKSMNGDCVFKKDCAKNIWDPDMCEDVEGGACGCCYSEKECPLTAYCKERGGWCMSPDECRDPMVWEEGLCKNGDQDECECCVDPACEPSPDCMDLGGICLSHASECPYGYKLDPKLCPGDSCQCCFMP
;
A
#
# COMPACT_ATOMS: atom_id res chain seq x y z
N MET A 1 -16.93 8.23 -30.68
CA MET A 1 -18.34 8.53 -30.37
C MET A 1 -18.68 8.43 -28.88
N ASP A 2 -17.86 7.74 -28.06
CA ASP A 2 -18.15 7.52 -26.63
C ASP A 2 -18.09 8.77 -25.73
N GLY A 3 -17.26 9.77 -26.08
CA GLY A 3 -17.14 11.00 -25.28
C GLY A 3 -18.41 11.87 -25.27
N LEU A 4 -19.10 11.97 -26.42
CA LEU A 4 -20.31 12.80 -26.56
C LEU A 4 -21.52 12.18 -25.83
N MET A 5 -21.66 10.85 -25.90
CA MET A 5 -22.63 10.08 -25.11
C MET A 5 -22.37 10.22 -23.61
N THR A 6 -21.10 10.15 -23.18
CA THR A 6 -20.73 10.30 -21.76
C THR A 6 -21.13 11.66 -21.19
N LEU A 7 -20.96 12.75 -21.96
CA LEU A 7 -21.36 14.10 -21.56
C LEU A 7 -22.88 14.27 -21.39
N ALA A 8 -23.67 13.61 -22.25
CA ALA A 8 -25.13 13.68 -22.17
C ALA A 8 -25.72 12.77 -21.08
N VAL A 9 -25.10 11.61 -20.86
CA VAL A 9 -25.63 10.54 -20.00
C VAL A 9 -25.24 10.74 -18.53
N ARG A 10 -24.05 11.27 -18.26
CA ARG A 10 -23.56 11.54 -16.89
C ARG A 10 -24.50 12.43 -16.06
N PRO A 11 -25.01 13.59 -16.54
CA PRO A 11 -25.91 14.41 -15.73
C PRO A 11 -27.23 13.68 -15.40
N LEU A 12 -27.76 12.87 -16.32
CA LEU A 12 -28.97 12.08 -16.05
C LEU A 12 -28.71 11.01 -14.97
N TYR A 13 -27.57 10.32 -15.02
CA TYR A 13 -27.16 9.40 -13.96
C TYR A 13 -26.99 10.10 -12.61
N LEU A 14 -26.34 11.26 -12.59
CA LEU A 14 -26.16 12.04 -11.36
C LEU A 14 -27.51 12.48 -10.78
N LEU A 15 -28.47 12.87 -11.61
CA LEU A 15 -29.82 13.23 -11.16
C LEU A 15 -30.57 12.02 -10.59
N LEU A 16 -30.53 10.87 -11.27
CA LEU A 16 -31.17 9.64 -10.80
C LEU A 16 -30.54 9.16 -9.49
N ASP A 17 -29.21 9.19 -9.40
CA ASP A 17 -28.46 8.80 -8.23
C ASP A 17 -28.70 9.76 -7.05
N ALA A 18 -28.75 11.06 -7.30
CA ALA A 18 -29.11 12.06 -6.29
C ALA A 18 -30.55 11.84 -5.79
N ALA A 19 -31.49 11.51 -6.68
CA ALA A 19 -32.87 11.20 -6.30
C ALA A 19 -32.95 9.92 -5.44
N GLN A 20 -32.25 8.85 -5.84
CA GLN A 20 -32.17 7.60 -5.07
C GLN A 20 -31.51 7.80 -3.71
N THR A 21 -30.42 8.55 -3.67
CA THR A 21 -29.69 8.86 -2.42
C THR A 21 -30.55 9.72 -1.49
N THR A 22 -31.24 10.73 -2.03
CA THR A 22 -32.15 11.58 -1.25
C THR A 22 -33.30 10.75 -0.67
N ALA A 23 -33.94 9.90 -1.49
CA ALA A 23 -34.98 9.00 -1.02
C ALA A 23 -34.46 8.05 0.06
N ALA A 24 -33.28 7.44 -0.15
CA ALA A 24 -32.66 6.53 0.80
C ALA A 24 -32.41 7.20 2.16
N VAL A 25 -31.89 8.44 2.17
CA VAL A 25 -31.68 9.21 3.40
C VAL A 25 -33.00 9.52 4.11
N VAL A 26 -34.04 9.92 3.38
CA VAL A 26 -35.37 10.18 3.95
C VAL A 26 -35.96 8.92 4.59
N PHE A 27 -35.90 7.77 3.92
CA PHE A 27 -36.40 6.51 4.46
C PHE A 27 -35.53 5.96 5.60
N ALA A 28 -34.23 6.25 5.62
CA ALA A 28 -33.31 5.86 6.68
C ALA A 28 -33.47 6.69 7.96
N ALA A 29 -33.87 7.95 7.85
CA ALA A 29 -33.88 8.90 8.97
C ALA A 29 -34.70 8.41 10.18
N GLY A 30 -35.90 7.88 9.96
CA GLY A 30 -36.77 7.38 11.03
C GLY A 30 -36.17 6.17 11.78
N PRO A 31 -35.90 5.04 11.10
CA PRO A 31 -35.25 3.88 11.71
C PRO A 31 -33.92 4.20 12.39
N LEU A 32 -33.10 5.05 11.76
CA LEU A 32 -31.81 5.47 12.31
C LEU A 32 -31.99 6.31 13.58
N MET A 33 -32.91 7.28 13.58
CA MET A 33 -33.20 8.10 14.77
C MET A 33 -33.69 7.23 15.93
N VAL A 34 -34.60 6.28 15.68
CA VAL A 34 -35.07 5.33 16.71
C VAL A 34 -33.92 4.49 17.25
N ALA A 35 -33.02 4.01 16.38
CA ALA A 35 -31.87 3.23 16.79
C ALA A 35 -30.88 4.05 17.63
N ILE A 36 -30.58 5.29 17.22
CA ILE A 36 -29.69 6.20 17.96
C ILE A 36 -30.29 6.55 19.34
N LEU A 37 -31.60 6.80 19.42
CA LEU A 37 -32.28 7.08 20.70
C LEU A 37 -32.24 5.88 21.66
N ARG A 38 -32.17 4.64 21.13
CA ARG A 38 -32.04 3.42 21.95
C ARG A 38 -30.60 3.14 22.37
N ASP A 39 -29.67 3.24 21.43
CA ASP A 39 -28.24 3.03 21.66
C ASP A 39 -27.43 3.93 20.71
N PRO A 40 -26.87 5.06 21.20
CA PRO A 40 -26.05 5.96 20.40
C PRO A 40 -24.82 5.27 19.78
N ARG A 41 -24.38 4.13 20.31
CA ARG A 41 -23.23 3.38 19.77
C ARG A 41 -23.55 2.69 18.45
N VAL A 42 -24.81 2.67 18.00
CA VAL A 42 -25.21 2.09 16.71
C VAL A 42 -24.47 2.72 15.52
N VAL A 43 -24.21 4.03 15.56
CA VAL A 43 -23.50 4.75 14.49
C VAL A 43 -22.00 4.45 14.47
N GLN A 44 -21.45 3.92 15.57
CA GLN A 44 -20.05 3.52 15.65
C GLN A 44 -19.84 2.06 15.26
N ASP A 45 -20.88 1.31 14.91
CA ASP A 45 -20.78 -0.10 14.54
C ASP A 45 -21.43 -0.36 13.20
N HIS A 46 -20.58 -0.70 12.24
CA HIS A 46 -20.97 -0.89 10.87
C HIS A 46 -21.98 -2.03 10.71
N ALA A 47 -21.82 -3.15 11.43
CA ALA A 47 -22.72 -4.30 11.32
C ALA A 47 -24.11 -3.99 11.92
N ARG A 48 -24.18 -3.36 13.09
CA ARG A 48 -25.47 -2.92 13.66
C ARG A 48 -26.12 -1.83 12.82
N LEU A 49 -25.35 -0.86 12.34
CA LEU A 49 -25.86 0.19 11.45
C LEU A 49 -26.44 -0.42 10.18
N PHE A 50 -25.71 -1.35 9.55
CA PHE A 50 -26.16 -2.08 8.38
C PHE A 50 -27.43 -2.88 8.66
N LYS A 51 -27.50 -3.60 9.77
CA LYS A 51 -28.70 -4.36 10.18
C LYS A 51 -29.91 -3.44 10.41
N THR A 52 -29.72 -2.30 11.07
CA THR A 52 -30.77 -1.30 11.28
C THR A 52 -31.30 -0.72 9.96
N LEU A 53 -30.41 -0.51 8.98
CA LEU A 53 -30.77 0.02 7.66
C LEU A 53 -31.16 -1.07 6.65
N SER A 54 -31.05 -2.36 7.01
CA SER A 54 -31.42 -3.47 6.14
C SER A 54 -32.85 -3.42 5.58
N PRO A 55 -33.91 -3.00 6.31
CA PRO A 55 -35.25 -2.89 5.73
C PRO A 55 -35.45 -1.64 4.85
N VAL A 56 -34.49 -0.71 4.82
CA VAL A 56 -34.63 0.57 4.10
C VAL A 56 -34.40 0.35 2.60
N PRO A 57 -35.30 0.84 1.72
CA PRO A 57 -35.06 0.77 0.29
C PRO A 57 -33.85 1.64 -0.10
N TRP A 58 -33.05 1.17 -1.06
CA TRP A 58 -31.82 1.84 -1.50
C TRP A 58 -30.79 2.09 -0.39
N ARG A 59 -30.81 1.31 0.71
CA ARG A 59 -29.85 1.41 1.83
C ARG A 59 -28.39 1.54 1.40
N ALA A 60 -28.00 0.86 0.32
CA ALA A 60 -26.64 0.91 -0.22
C ALA A 60 -26.20 2.35 -0.60
N HIS A 61 -27.14 3.22 -1.01
CA HIS A 61 -26.85 4.63 -1.31
C HIS A 61 -26.60 5.46 -0.04
N VAL A 62 -27.19 5.09 1.10
CA VAL A 62 -26.85 5.72 2.39
C VAL A 62 -25.40 5.41 2.75
N PHE A 63 -24.99 4.14 2.63
CA PHE A 63 -23.60 3.75 2.87
C PHE A 63 -22.65 4.40 1.89
N LYS A 64 -23.02 4.47 0.61
CA LYS A 64 -22.24 5.20 -0.40
C LYS A 64 -22.04 6.67 -0.02
N LEU A 65 -23.09 7.34 0.43
CA LEU A 65 -23.02 8.74 0.88
C LEU A 65 -22.08 8.89 2.09
N LEU A 66 -22.17 7.98 3.07
CA LEU A 66 -21.24 7.96 4.21
C LEU A 66 -19.79 7.76 3.75
N THR A 67 -19.55 6.80 2.86
CA THR A 67 -18.22 6.58 2.26
C THR A 67 -17.73 7.81 1.50
N MET A 68 -18.61 8.53 0.80
CA MET A 68 -18.24 9.76 0.08
C MET A 68 -17.68 10.84 1.01
N PHE A 69 -18.23 10.97 2.23
CA PHE A 69 -17.72 11.93 3.21
C PHE A 69 -16.45 11.47 3.92
N MET A 70 -16.34 10.17 4.23
CA MET A 70 -15.21 9.63 5.01
C MET A 70 -14.00 9.29 4.14
N ALA A 71 -14.23 8.78 2.93
CA ALA A 71 -13.22 8.31 1.99
C ALA A 71 -13.64 8.65 0.54
N PRO A 72 -13.53 9.92 0.11
CA PRO A 72 -14.02 10.39 -1.19
C PRO A 72 -13.43 9.60 -2.38
N TYR A 73 -12.16 9.19 -2.27
CA TYR A 73 -11.51 8.39 -3.31
C TYR A 73 -12.12 6.99 -3.42
N SER A 74 -12.36 6.30 -2.31
CA SER A 74 -13.06 5.00 -2.32
C SER A 74 -14.46 5.12 -2.91
N ALA A 75 -15.14 6.24 -2.64
CA ALA A 75 -16.46 6.54 -3.21
C ALA A 75 -16.43 6.89 -4.72
N SER A 76 -15.26 7.15 -5.32
CA SER A 76 -15.16 7.52 -6.75
C SER A 76 -15.59 6.40 -7.70
N CYS A 77 -15.45 5.14 -7.28
CA CYS A 77 -15.97 3.98 -7.99
C CYS A 77 -17.47 3.73 -7.70
N GLU A 78 -18.05 4.53 -6.80
CA GLU A 78 -19.42 4.47 -6.29
C GLU A 78 -19.83 3.04 -5.88
N PRO A 79 -19.12 2.46 -4.89
CA PRO A 79 -19.44 1.12 -4.41
C PRO A 79 -20.77 1.13 -3.67
N LEU A 80 -21.58 0.09 -3.89
CA LEU A 80 -22.86 -0.14 -3.23
C LEU A 80 -22.74 -1.36 -2.33
N LEU A 81 -22.73 -1.14 -1.01
CA LEU A 81 -22.67 -2.20 0.00
C LEU A 81 -23.99 -2.99 0.02
N GLN A 82 -23.95 -4.25 -0.41
CA GLN A 82 -25.13 -5.12 -0.57
C GLN A 82 -25.40 -5.99 0.64
N ARG A 83 -24.33 -6.53 1.25
CA ARG A 83 -24.36 -7.42 2.41
C ARG A 83 -23.20 -7.10 3.35
N LEU A 84 -23.48 -7.09 4.64
CA LEU A 84 -22.48 -7.04 5.70
C LEU A 84 -23.01 -7.86 6.86
N ASP A 85 -22.46 -9.06 7.02
CA ASP A 85 -22.81 -10.00 8.08
C ASP A 85 -21.61 -10.18 9.00
N ALA A 86 -21.86 -10.04 10.30
CA ALA A 86 -20.88 -10.17 11.35
C ALA A 86 -21.39 -11.24 12.33
N GLU A 87 -20.76 -12.41 12.33
CA GLU A 87 -21.23 -13.55 13.12
C GLU A 87 -20.80 -13.37 14.59
N PRO A 88 -21.73 -13.24 15.55
CA PRO A 88 -21.37 -12.90 16.93
C PRO A 88 -20.64 -14.04 17.67
N LYS A 89 -20.80 -15.29 17.21
CA LYS A 89 -20.25 -16.48 17.89
C LYS A 89 -18.81 -16.78 17.49
N THR A 90 -18.51 -16.62 16.20
CA THR A 90 -17.20 -16.92 15.61
C THR A 90 -16.36 -15.67 15.44
N GLY A 91 -16.98 -14.49 15.38
CA GLY A 91 -16.32 -13.23 15.03
C GLY A 91 -16.13 -13.05 13.52
N ASN A 92 -16.53 -14.03 12.71
CA ASN A 92 -16.31 -13.99 11.25
C ASN A 92 -17.16 -12.90 10.59
N VAL A 93 -16.60 -12.29 9.56
CA VAL A 93 -17.26 -11.22 8.81
C VAL A 93 -17.36 -11.59 7.34
N SER A 94 -18.56 -11.45 6.76
CA SER A 94 -18.81 -11.56 5.32
C SER A 94 -19.30 -10.22 4.79
N CYS A 95 -18.66 -9.72 3.74
CA CYS A 95 -18.96 -8.44 3.12
C CYS A 95 -19.14 -8.61 1.62
N GLU A 96 -20.18 -7.97 1.07
CA GLU A 96 -20.47 -7.95 -0.36
C GLU A 96 -20.79 -6.54 -0.81
N ALA A 97 -20.08 -6.06 -1.83
CA ALA A 97 -20.35 -4.78 -2.46
C ALA A 97 -20.41 -4.92 -3.98
N THR A 98 -21.07 -3.98 -4.64
CA THR A 98 -21.26 -3.98 -6.09
C THR A 98 -20.84 -2.67 -6.71
N MET A 99 -20.39 -2.71 -7.95
CA MET A 99 -20.07 -1.56 -8.78
C MET A 99 -20.67 -1.75 -10.16
N THR A 100 -21.53 -0.82 -10.58
CA THR A 100 -22.08 -0.82 -11.94
C THR A 100 -21.07 -0.22 -12.92
N GLU A 101 -20.94 -0.82 -14.10
CA GLU A 101 -20.13 -0.26 -15.18
C GLU A 101 -20.66 1.10 -15.64
N ARG A 102 -19.82 2.12 -15.53
CA ARG A 102 -20.12 3.49 -15.99
C ARG A 102 -19.08 3.96 -16.99
N PRO A 103 -19.43 4.83 -17.96
CA PRO A 103 -18.50 5.26 -18.99
C PRO A 103 -17.18 5.86 -18.46
N TRP A 104 -17.22 6.60 -17.35
CA TRP A 104 -16.03 7.19 -16.72
C TRP A 104 -15.20 6.22 -15.89
N LEU A 105 -15.66 4.99 -15.68
CA LEU A 105 -14.90 3.92 -15.04
C LEU A 105 -14.30 2.96 -16.07
N LYS A 106 -14.46 3.23 -17.37
CA LYS A 106 -13.93 2.38 -18.45
C LYS A 106 -12.49 2.71 -18.79
N ASN A 107 -11.77 1.68 -19.20
CA ASN A 107 -10.48 1.81 -19.86
C ASN A 107 -10.64 1.94 -21.39
N PRO A 108 -9.55 2.19 -22.15
CA PRO A 108 -9.57 2.25 -23.61
C PRO A 108 -10.00 0.96 -24.33
N PHE A 109 -10.10 -0.17 -23.62
CA PHE A 109 -10.48 -1.48 -24.17
C PHE A 109 -11.96 -1.83 -23.93
N ASN A 110 -12.78 -0.84 -23.56
CA ASN A 110 -14.20 -0.99 -23.27
C ASN A 110 -14.46 -2.10 -22.23
N SER A 111 -13.71 -2.03 -21.13
CA SER A 111 -13.95 -2.77 -19.89
C SER A 111 -13.71 -1.83 -18.71
N LEU A 112 -14.09 -2.24 -17.50
CA LEU A 112 -13.78 -1.49 -16.29
C LEU A 112 -12.26 -1.31 -16.14
N HIS A 113 -11.87 -0.15 -15.62
CA HIS A 113 -10.49 0.21 -15.35
C HIS A 113 -9.92 -0.63 -14.21
N ALA A 114 -8.65 -1.03 -14.33
CA ALA A 114 -7.95 -1.86 -13.34
C ALA A 114 -8.07 -1.26 -11.93
N VAL A 115 -7.78 0.04 -11.79
CA VAL A 115 -7.87 0.76 -10.52
C VAL A 115 -9.30 0.80 -9.95
N ALA A 116 -10.34 0.83 -10.79
CA ALA A 116 -11.71 0.81 -10.30
C ALA A 116 -12.06 -0.56 -9.67
N LEU A 117 -11.57 -1.65 -10.27
CA LEU A 117 -11.70 -3.00 -9.71
C LEU A 117 -10.90 -3.14 -8.41
N THR A 118 -9.65 -2.66 -8.39
CA THR A 118 -8.82 -2.65 -7.18
C THR A 118 -9.47 -1.84 -6.06
N ASN A 119 -10.01 -0.66 -6.34
CA ASN A 119 -10.72 0.16 -5.36
C ASN A 119 -11.97 -0.53 -4.81
N LEU A 120 -12.77 -1.20 -5.66
CA LEU A 120 -13.92 -1.96 -5.20
C LEU A 120 -13.49 -3.11 -4.26
N GLY A 121 -12.43 -3.83 -4.62
CA GLY A 121 -11.91 -4.91 -3.79
C GLY A 121 -11.37 -4.40 -2.46
N GLU A 122 -10.56 -3.34 -2.48
CA GLU A 122 -10.02 -2.70 -1.26
C GLU A 122 -11.15 -2.19 -0.37
N PHE A 123 -12.14 -1.50 -0.94
CA PHE A 123 -13.30 -1.02 -0.19
C PHE A 123 -14.03 -2.17 0.52
N THR A 124 -14.31 -3.25 -0.20
CA THR A 124 -15.07 -4.39 0.33
C THR A 124 -14.30 -5.08 1.45
N GLY A 125 -13.00 -5.35 1.25
CA GLY A 125 -12.14 -5.93 2.27
C GLY A 125 -11.86 -4.99 3.45
N GLY A 126 -11.75 -3.68 3.20
CA GLY A 126 -11.60 -2.64 4.22
C GLY A 126 -12.80 -2.55 5.14
N VAL A 127 -14.02 -2.55 4.58
CA VAL A 127 -15.27 -2.58 5.37
C VAL A 127 -15.36 -3.86 6.21
N ALA A 128 -14.99 -5.02 5.66
CA ALA A 128 -14.95 -6.28 6.40
C ALA A 128 -13.98 -6.21 7.58
N MET A 129 -12.75 -5.72 7.33
CA MET A 129 -11.71 -5.56 8.35
C MET A 129 -12.07 -4.56 9.45
N LEU A 130 -12.66 -3.41 9.09
CA LEU A 130 -13.15 -2.43 10.06
C LEU A 130 -14.27 -3.02 10.94
N THR A 131 -15.16 -3.82 10.34
CA THR A 131 -16.23 -4.50 11.07
C THR A 131 -15.67 -5.53 12.04
N LEU A 132 -14.67 -6.31 11.61
CA LEU A 132 -13.98 -7.28 12.46
C LEU A 132 -13.29 -6.60 13.65
N GLN A 133 -12.55 -5.51 13.42
CA GLN A 133 -11.91 -4.73 14.48
C GLN A 133 -12.92 -4.22 15.52
N GLN A 134 -14.09 -3.76 15.07
CA GLN A 134 -15.17 -3.34 15.97
C GLN A 134 -15.79 -4.50 16.75
N GLN A 135 -15.87 -5.70 16.17
CA GLN A 135 -16.31 -6.88 16.90
C GLN A 135 -15.31 -7.27 18.00
N ILE A 136 -14.02 -7.30 17.69
CA ILE A 136 -12.97 -7.63 18.66
C ILE A 136 -12.96 -6.62 19.80
N ALA A 137 -13.06 -5.32 19.49
CA ALA A 137 -13.19 -4.26 20.49
C ALA A 137 -14.42 -4.39 21.40
N ARG A 138 -15.40 -5.23 21.05
CA ARG A 138 -16.61 -5.47 21.86
C ARG A 138 -16.61 -6.81 22.57
N LEU A 139 -16.09 -7.84 21.91
CA LEU A 139 -16.07 -9.21 22.43
C LEU A 139 -14.90 -9.41 23.40
N GLU A 140 -13.77 -8.77 23.11
CA GLU A 140 -12.51 -8.96 23.85
C GLU A 140 -12.06 -7.69 24.58
N ASP A 141 -12.77 -6.56 24.43
CA ASP A 141 -12.39 -5.24 24.98
C ASP A 141 -11.01 -4.73 24.50
N ARG A 142 -10.57 -5.22 23.33
CA ARG A 142 -9.28 -4.91 22.70
C ARG A 142 -9.41 -3.97 21.52
N LYS A 143 -8.67 -2.86 21.52
CA LYS A 143 -8.68 -1.92 20.39
C LYS A 143 -7.63 -2.31 19.37
N LEU A 144 -8.06 -2.72 18.18
CA LEU A 144 -7.14 -3.00 17.08
C LEU A 144 -7.09 -1.84 16.10
N ARG A 145 -5.89 -1.51 15.65
CA ARG A 145 -5.63 -0.62 14.52
C ARG A 145 -5.05 -1.43 13.37
N GLY A 146 -5.67 -1.34 12.21
CA GLY A 146 -5.18 -1.95 10.98
C GLY A 146 -4.63 -0.91 10.02
N ILE A 147 -3.40 -1.12 9.55
CA ILE A 147 -2.78 -0.30 8.52
C ILE A 147 -2.58 -1.18 7.28
N VAL A 148 -3.05 -0.74 6.12
CA VAL A 148 -2.78 -1.44 4.87
C VAL A 148 -1.32 -1.24 4.51
N THR A 149 -0.56 -2.33 4.42
CA THR A 149 0.86 -2.30 4.08
C THR A 149 1.14 -2.80 2.67
N ARG A 150 0.25 -3.62 2.10
CA ARG A 150 0.34 -4.06 0.71
C ARG A 150 -1.05 -4.26 0.12
N LEU A 151 -1.20 -3.87 -1.14
CA LEU A 151 -2.40 -4.09 -1.94
C LEU A 151 -1.98 -4.68 -3.28
N GLU A 152 -2.49 -5.87 -3.59
CA GLU A 152 -2.18 -6.59 -4.83
C GLU A 152 -3.47 -6.93 -5.56
N THR A 153 -3.46 -6.91 -6.89
CA THR A 153 -4.64 -7.29 -7.69
C THR A 153 -4.23 -8.15 -8.87
N LYS A 154 -4.83 -9.34 -8.98
CA LYS A 154 -4.72 -10.20 -10.15
C LYS A 154 -5.96 -10.02 -11.02
N PHE A 155 -5.75 -9.64 -12.28
CA PHE A 155 -6.81 -9.52 -13.28
C PHE A 155 -6.87 -10.80 -14.11
N VAL A 156 -8.02 -11.46 -14.11
CA VAL A 156 -8.24 -12.76 -14.77
C VAL A 156 -8.97 -12.60 -16.10
N ALA A 157 -9.93 -11.67 -16.17
CA ALA A 157 -10.73 -11.43 -17.37
C ALA A 157 -11.16 -9.96 -17.49
N LYS A 158 -11.60 -9.56 -18.70
CA LYS A 158 -12.16 -8.22 -18.93
C LYS A 158 -13.48 -8.05 -18.18
N ALA A 159 -13.49 -7.19 -17.18
CA ALA A 159 -14.68 -6.88 -16.40
C ALA A 159 -15.65 -5.93 -17.14
N ARG A 160 -16.90 -6.33 -17.28
CA ARG A 160 -17.99 -5.56 -17.92
C ARG A 160 -19.29 -5.78 -17.16
N GLY A 161 -20.23 -4.85 -17.27
CA GLY A 161 -21.48 -4.85 -16.53
C GLY A 161 -21.27 -4.62 -15.04
N THR A 162 -22.22 -5.08 -14.23
CA THR A 162 -22.12 -4.98 -12.77
C THR A 162 -21.12 -6.00 -12.24
N ILE A 163 -20.20 -5.53 -11.41
CA ILE A 163 -19.21 -6.37 -10.73
C ILE A 163 -19.57 -6.48 -9.25
N THR A 164 -19.60 -7.69 -8.74
CA THR A 164 -19.81 -8.01 -7.33
C THR A 164 -18.48 -8.41 -6.71
N ALA A 165 -18.10 -7.72 -5.64
CA ALA A 165 -16.95 -8.05 -4.80
C ALA A 165 -17.44 -8.75 -3.52
N THR A 166 -16.84 -9.89 -3.20
CA THR A 166 -17.12 -10.66 -1.99
C THR A 166 -15.85 -10.84 -1.19
N CYS A 167 -15.92 -10.59 0.11
CA CYS A 167 -14.82 -10.73 1.05
C CYS A 167 -15.32 -11.43 2.31
N ASP A 168 -14.65 -12.51 2.70
CA ASP A 168 -14.91 -13.23 3.95
C ASP A 168 -13.64 -13.20 4.80
N VAL A 169 -13.78 -12.76 6.05
CA VAL A 169 -12.66 -12.63 6.99
C VAL A 169 -12.92 -13.53 8.19
N ASP A 170 -11.93 -14.38 8.47
CA ASP A 170 -11.93 -15.30 9.60
C ASP A 170 -11.29 -14.63 10.82
N ALA A 171 -12.04 -14.52 11.91
CA ALA A 171 -11.56 -13.90 13.14
C ALA A 171 -10.46 -14.70 13.83
N SER A 172 -10.35 -16.01 13.57
CA SER A 172 -9.26 -16.83 14.16
C SER A 172 -7.86 -16.42 13.69
N LYS A 173 -7.76 -15.65 12.60
CA LYS A 173 -6.49 -15.16 12.06
C LYS A 173 -5.99 -13.90 12.77
N VAL A 174 -6.85 -13.26 13.58
CA VAL A 174 -6.55 -12.04 14.34
C VAL A 174 -5.49 -12.33 15.40
N PRO A 175 -4.54 -11.41 15.65
CA PRO A 175 -3.49 -11.63 16.63
C PRO A 175 -4.05 -11.80 18.05
N ALA A 176 -3.38 -12.63 18.83
CA ALA A 176 -3.60 -12.69 20.28
C ALA A 176 -3.24 -11.36 20.94
N GLU A 177 -3.64 -11.19 22.20
CA GLU A 177 -3.40 -9.97 22.97
C GLU A 177 -1.90 -9.64 23.04
N GLY A 178 -1.55 -8.37 22.78
CA GLY A 178 -0.17 -7.89 22.81
C GLY A 178 0.68 -8.22 21.57
N GLU A 179 0.15 -8.90 20.57
CA GLU A 179 0.87 -9.26 19.34
C GLU A 179 0.54 -8.33 18.17
N SER A 180 1.53 -8.09 17.31
CA SER A 180 1.30 -7.54 15.97
C SER A 180 1.26 -8.67 14.94
N SER A 181 0.26 -8.69 14.07
CA SER A 181 0.20 -9.69 13.00
C SER A 181 -0.15 -9.09 11.65
N VAL A 182 0.28 -9.81 10.61
CA VAL A 182 0.02 -9.48 9.23
C VAL A 182 -1.21 -10.29 8.78
N LEU A 183 -2.32 -9.60 8.59
CA LEU A 183 -3.58 -10.16 8.11
C LEU A 183 -3.71 -9.96 6.61
N VAL A 184 -3.72 -11.06 5.86
CA VAL A 184 -4.01 -11.04 4.43
C VAL A 184 -5.47 -11.40 4.22
N VAL A 185 -6.18 -10.49 3.56
CA VAL A 185 -7.59 -10.66 3.19
C VAL A 185 -7.69 -10.63 1.68
N ASP A 186 -8.32 -11.66 1.10
CA ASP A 186 -8.64 -11.70 -0.32
C ASP A 186 -10.09 -11.29 -0.57
N THR A 187 -10.29 -10.55 -1.66
CA THR A 187 -11.60 -10.16 -2.15
C THR A 187 -11.75 -10.62 -3.59
N THR A 188 -12.76 -11.45 -3.85
CA THR A 188 -13.03 -12.00 -5.18
C THR A 188 -14.05 -11.13 -5.90
N LEU A 189 -13.73 -10.72 -7.13
CA LEU A 189 -14.62 -9.92 -7.99
C LEU A 189 -15.20 -10.79 -9.10
N ARG A 190 -16.53 -10.81 -9.20
CA ARG A 190 -17.29 -11.58 -10.19
C ARG A 190 -18.15 -10.68 -11.06
N ASN A 191 -18.32 -11.05 -12.32
CA ASN A 191 -19.30 -10.42 -13.20
C ASN A 191 -20.72 -10.98 -12.96
N GLU A 192 -21.71 -10.48 -13.71
CA GLU A 192 -23.10 -10.91 -13.65
C GLU A 192 -23.32 -12.40 -14.00
N LYS A 193 -22.37 -13.03 -14.70
CA LYS A 193 -22.39 -14.47 -14.99
C LYS A 193 -21.76 -15.32 -13.89
N GLY A 194 -21.23 -14.70 -12.83
CA GLY A 194 -20.50 -15.36 -11.76
C GLY A 194 -19.04 -15.69 -12.07
N GLU A 195 -18.53 -15.27 -13.23
CA GLU A 195 -17.13 -15.50 -13.63
C GLU A 195 -16.20 -14.57 -12.85
N VAL A 196 -15.09 -15.10 -12.35
CA VAL A 196 -14.07 -14.31 -11.65
C VAL A 196 -13.33 -13.44 -12.66
N VAL A 197 -13.37 -12.12 -12.44
CA VAL A 197 -12.69 -11.13 -13.29
C VAL A 197 -11.42 -10.59 -12.65
N ALA A 198 -11.38 -10.53 -11.31
CA ALA A 198 -10.20 -10.13 -10.57
C ALA A 198 -10.23 -10.68 -9.13
N THR A 199 -9.06 -10.75 -8.50
CA THR A 199 -8.89 -10.99 -7.06
C THR A 199 -7.99 -9.91 -6.50
N VAL A 200 -8.39 -9.31 -5.38
CA VAL A 200 -7.63 -8.27 -4.68
C VAL A 200 -7.15 -8.84 -3.35
N TRP A 201 -5.85 -8.79 -3.08
CA TRP A 201 -5.28 -9.13 -1.77
C TRP A 201 -4.89 -7.87 -1.04
N ARG A 202 -5.42 -7.71 0.17
CA ARG A 202 -5.13 -6.62 1.09
C ARG A 202 -4.37 -7.17 2.28
N THR A 203 -3.11 -6.75 2.41
CA THR A 203 -2.28 -7.06 3.57
C THR A 203 -2.40 -5.93 4.58
N THR A 204 -2.76 -6.30 5.80
CA THR A 204 -3.05 -5.37 6.88
C THR A 204 -2.17 -5.71 8.06
N LEU A 205 -1.32 -4.78 8.48
CA LEU A 205 -0.67 -4.87 9.76
C LEU A 205 -1.69 -4.49 10.84
N ALA A 206 -2.10 -5.49 11.63
CA ALA A 206 -2.95 -5.28 12.79
C ALA A 206 -2.07 -5.18 14.04
N ARG A 207 -2.26 -4.08 14.77
CA ARG A 207 -1.62 -3.86 16.07
C ARG A 207 -2.67 -3.55 17.11
N GLU A 208 -2.47 -4.06 18.31
CA GLU A 208 -3.23 -3.64 19.47
C GLU A 208 -2.85 -2.21 19.86
N CYS A 209 -3.85 -1.39 20.11
CA CYS A 209 -3.67 -0.05 20.62
C CYS A 209 -3.42 -0.20 22.12
N GLY A 210 -2.19 0.09 22.57
CA GLY A 210 -1.68 -0.20 23.91
C GLY A 210 -2.70 -0.06 25.04
N SER A 211 -2.82 -1.13 25.83
CA SER A 211 -3.61 -1.18 27.06
C SER A 211 -3.07 -0.17 28.07
N LEU A 212 -3.81 0.89 28.36
CA LEU A 212 -3.67 1.61 29.63
C LEU A 212 -4.30 0.75 30.72
N SER A 213 -3.52 -0.14 31.33
CA SER A 213 -3.87 -0.77 32.60
C SER A 213 -3.41 0.12 33.75
N PRO A 214 -4.22 0.35 34.81
CA PRO A 214 -3.75 1.06 36.00
C PRO A 214 -2.72 0.18 36.71
N LEU A 215 -1.48 0.65 36.81
CA LEU A 215 -0.41 -0.02 37.54
C LEU A 215 -0.83 -0.23 39.00
N ARG A 216 -0.85 -1.51 39.41
CA ARG A 216 -0.80 -1.91 40.81
C ARG A 216 0.53 -1.46 41.40
N ASP A 217 0.45 -0.86 42.57
CA ASP A 217 1.57 -0.47 43.42
C ASP A 217 2.59 -1.61 43.57
N GLY A 218 3.85 -1.35 43.22
CA GLY A 218 4.93 -2.30 43.45
C GLY A 218 6.26 -1.95 42.79
N ALA A 219 7.01 -1.04 43.41
CA ALA A 219 8.47 -0.86 43.33
C ALA A 219 9.13 -0.82 41.93
N VAL A 220 9.28 0.40 41.40
CA VAL A 220 10.18 0.70 40.28
C VAL A 220 11.61 0.84 40.82
N GLU A 221 12.49 -0.06 40.38
CA GLU A 221 13.92 0.15 40.39
C GLU A 221 14.29 1.03 39.18
N GLU A 222 14.97 2.13 39.48
CA GLU A 222 15.33 3.22 38.57
C GLU A 222 16.27 2.74 37.46
N LYS A 223 15.82 2.74 36.20
CA LYS A 223 16.70 2.75 35.02
C LYS A 223 16.44 4.00 34.19
N ARG A 224 17.37 4.94 34.35
CA ARG A 224 17.50 6.18 33.61
C ARG A 224 18.27 5.90 32.32
N GLY A 225 17.67 6.19 31.15
CA GLY A 225 18.42 6.37 29.89
C GLY A 225 17.97 5.50 28.71
N GLN A 226 17.05 6.02 27.91
CA GLN A 226 16.99 5.82 26.45
C GLN A 226 16.40 7.11 25.86
N THR A 227 17.12 7.74 24.92
CA THR A 227 16.93 9.14 24.48
C THR A 227 16.99 9.26 22.96
N GLU A 228 16.14 8.54 22.23
CA GLU A 228 15.97 8.73 20.77
C GLU A 228 14.48 8.77 20.41
N CYS A 229 14.07 9.73 19.55
CA CYS A 229 12.70 9.83 19.05
C CYS A 229 12.42 8.67 18.08
N ASP A 230 11.18 8.20 18.00
CA ASP A 230 10.75 7.06 17.16
C ASP A 230 11.21 7.20 15.68
N ASP A 231 12.03 6.24 15.22
CA ASP A 231 12.69 6.25 13.91
C ASP A 231 11.71 6.25 12.72
N ASP A 232 10.48 5.76 12.92
CA ASP A 232 9.46 5.64 11.87
C ASP A 232 8.86 7.00 11.44
N LEU A 233 9.10 8.07 12.21
CA LEU A 233 8.75 9.45 11.89
C LEU A 233 10.01 10.32 11.88
N ALA A 234 10.94 9.98 10.99
CA ALA A 234 12.23 10.64 10.80
C ALA A 234 12.19 12.18 10.75
N VAL A 235 12.18 12.81 11.92
CA VAL A 235 12.66 14.16 12.09
C VAL A 235 14.12 14.03 12.47
N LYS A 236 15.00 14.05 11.46
CA LYS A 236 16.45 14.04 11.68
C LYS A 236 16.81 15.15 12.70
N ASN A 237 17.42 14.77 13.82
CA ASN A 237 17.92 15.63 14.91
C ASN A 237 16.89 16.17 15.92
N GLY A 238 15.80 15.46 16.20
CA GLY A 238 14.92 15.79 17.33
C GLY A 238 15.44 15.25 18.67
N GLU A 239 15.34 16.03 19.75
CA GLU A 239 15.65 15.59 21.12
C GLU A 239 14.39 15.56 21.98
N CYS A 240 14.25 14.54 22.83
CA CYS A 240 13.13 14.44 23.76
C CYS A 240 13.33 15.36 24.98
N LEU A 241 12.60 16.47 25.00
CA LEU A 241 12.68 17.50 26.03
C LEU A 241 11.31 17.78 26.66
N LEU A 242 11.30 18.29 27.89
CA LEU A 242 10.08 18.88 28.45
C LEU A 242 9.69 20.11 27.63
N ARG A 243 8.39 20.41 27.62
CA ARG A 243 7.86 21.56 26.85
C ARG A 243 8.54 22.88 27.21
N GLU A 244 8.94 23.04 28.47
CA GLU A 244 9.62 24.23 29.00
C GLU A 244 11.09 24.34 28.59
N ASP A 245 11.74 23.22 28.28
CA ASP A 245 13.14 23.17 27.87
C ASP A 245 13.31 23.27 26.34
N CYS A 246 12.22 23.16 25.57
CA CYS A 246 12.25 23.29 24.12
C CYS A 246 12.29 24.77 23.69
N PRO A 247 13.34 25.21 22.96
CA PRO A 247 13.45 26.61 22.54
C PRO A 247 12.28 27.06 21.68
N ASP A 248 11.85 28.32 21.78
CA ASP A 248 10.74 28.88 20.96
C ASP A 248 11.00 28.82 19.43
N THR A 249 12.27 28.69 19.04
CA THR A 249 12.71 28.50 17.65
C THR A 249 12.45 27.09 17.11
N HIS A 250 12.09 26.16 17.98
CA HIS A 250 11.84 24.75 17.66
C HIS A 250 10.33 24.43 17.71
N ILE A 251 9.96 23.32 17.08
CA ILE A 251 8.62 22.72 17.17
C ILE A 251 8.70 21.63 18.23
N TRP A 252 7.75 21.63 19.15
CA TRP A 252 7.61 20.58 20.14
C TRP A 252 6.40 19.71 19.78
N ASN A 253 6.60 18.41 19.69
CA ASN A 253 5.56 17.46 19.32
C ASN A 253 5.50 16.31 20.35
N HIS A 254 4.47 16.35 21.19
CA HIS A 254 4.26 15.40 22.29
C HIS A 254 4.27 13.91 21.87
N PRO A 255 3.51 13.46 20.85
CA PRO A 255 3.39 12.04 20.51
C PRO A 255 4.65 11.35 19.95
N LEU A 256 5.79 12.04 19.81
CA LEU A 256 6.99 11.50 19.15
C LEU A 256 8.08 10.99 20.11
N CYS A 257 7.87 11.10 21.43
CA CYS A 257 8.78 10.56 22.44
C CYS A 257 8.04 9.55 23.32
N GLU A 258 8.69 8.45 23.66
CA GLU A 258 8.17 7.52 24.66
C GLU A 258 8.14 8.20 26.03
N THR A 259 6.95 8.29 26.64
CA THR A 259 6.80 8.90 27.96
C THR A 259 7.21 7.91 29.04
N GLY A 260 8.36 8.14 29.67
CA GLY A 260 8.66 7.57 30.98
C GLY A 260 7.74 8.16 32.07
N GLU A 261 7.41 7.40 33.10
CA GLU A 261 6.53 7.84 34.18
C GLU A 261 7.11 9.06 34.92
N GLY A 262 6.54 10.25 34.68
CA GLY A 262 6.84 11.43 35.48
C GLY A 262 6.87 12.79 34.77
N GLY A 263 6.64 12.87 33.46
CA GLY A 263 6.60 14.18 32.79
C GLY A 263 6.19 14.12 31.33
N TRP A 264 5.54 15.20 30.87
CA TRP A 264 5.11 15.39 29.49
C TRP A 264 6.33 15.76 28.65
N CYS A 265 7.17 14.79 28.29
CA CYS A 265 8.22 15.00 27.29
C CYS A 265 7.61 14.99 25.88
N GLY A 266 8.27 15.65 24.93
CA GLY A 266 7.91 15.63 23.52
C GLY A 266 9.14 15.89 22.66
N CYS A 267 9.10 15.45 21.41
CA CYS A 267 10.25 15.59 20.51
C CYS A 267 10.35 17.06 20.09
N CYS A 268 11.47 17.70 20.43
CA CYS A 268 11.79 19.09 20.14
C CYS A 268 12.77 19.14 18.96
N TYR A 269 12.41 19.84 17.88
CA TYR A 269 13.22 19.88 16.66
C TYR A 269 13.14 21.24 15.95
N PRO A 270 14.19 21.67 15.22
CA PRO A 270 14.24 23.01 14.65
C PRO A 270 13.13 23.22 13.61
N LYS A 271 12.51 24.41 13.62
CA LYS A 271 11.59 24.83 12.56
C LYS A 271 12.37 24.87 11.25
N THR A 272 12.10 23.96 10.32
CA THR A 272 12.58 24.12 8.94
C THR A 272 12.08 25.47 8.40
N PRO A 273 12.96 26.29 7.79
CA PRO A 273 12.51 27.55 7.20
C PRO A 273 11.42 27.24 6.17
N SER A 274 10.23 27.79 6.35
CA SER A 274 9.14 27.66 5.39
C SER A 274 9.65 28.06 3.99
N PRO A 275 9.32 27.28 2.94
CA PRO A 275 9.53 27.76 1.58
C PRO A 275 8.78 29.09 1.43
N THR A 276 9.49 30.11 0.97
CA THR A 276 8.99 31.46 0.79
C THR A 276 7.71 31.44 -0.04
N THR A 277 6.69 32.14 0.44
CA THR A 277 5.35 32.25 -0.14
C THR A 277 5.42 32.47 -1.65
N ALA A 278 4.86 31.55 -2.43
CA ALA A 278 4.69 31.74 -3.87
C ALA A 278 3.81 32.97 -4.12
N PRO A 279 4.17 33.89 -5.03
CA PRO A 279 3.36 35.06 -5.34
C PRO A 279 2.05 34.65 -6.02
N THR A 280 0.98 35.36 -5.66
CA THR A 280 -0.39 35.25 -6.16
C THR A 280 -0.45 35.25 -7.70
N PRO A 281 -1.29 34.41 -8.34
CA PRO A 281 -1.36 34.36 -9.79
C PRO A 281 -2.00 35.64 -10.36
N PHE A 282 -1.28 36.31 -11.25
CA PHE A 282 -1.80 37.39 -12.10
C PHE A 282 -2.75 36.83 -13.17
N PRO A 283 -3.70 37.64 -13.67
CA PRO A 283 -4.63 37.22 -14.72
C PRO A 283 -3.88 36.84 -16.01
N VAL A 284 -4.21 35.66 -16.53
CA VAL A 284 -3.62 35.07 -17.73
C VAL A 284 -3.90 35.98 -18.93
N THR A 285 -2.86 36.63 -19.43
CA THR A 285 -2.83 37.21 -20.77
C THR A 285 -2.23 36.14 -21.68
N GLU A 286 -2.84 35.90 -22.85
CA GLU A 286 -2.43 34.86 -23.80
C GLU A 286 -0.91 34.91 -24.07
N MET A 287 -0.22 33.80 -23.81
CA MET A 287 1.22 33.72 -24.06
C MET A 287 1.49 33.59 -25.57
N PRO A 288 2.47 34.34 -26.11
CA PRO A 288 2.93 34.13 -27.46
C PRO A 288 3.64 32.77 -27.55
N THR A 289 3.39 32.04 -28.63
CA THR A 289 4.07 30.79 -29.00
C THR A 289 5.59 30.95 -28.88
N ARG A 290 6.19 30.27 -27.90
CA ARG A 290 7.66 30.17 -27.76
C ARG A 290 8.23 29.39 -28.94
N ASN A 291 9.32 29.89 -29.50
CA ASN A 291 10.18 29.14 -30.42
C ASN A 291 10.66 27.83 -29.76
N PRO A 292 10.88 26.76 -30.56
CA PRO A 292 11.35 25.48 -30.04
C PRO A 292 12.69 25.64 -29.31
N THR A 293 12.76 25.14 -28.08
CA THR A 293 13.99 25.06 -27.29
C THR A 293 15.02 24.21 -28.05
N PRO A 294 16.31 24.61 -28.11
CA PRO A 294 17.35 23.80 -28.72
C PRO A 294 17.43 22.40 -28.07
N PRO A 295 17.74 21.34 -28.84
CA PRO A 295 17.87 19.98 -28.31
C PRO A 295 19.09 19.88 -27.38
N CYS A 296 19.00 19.03 -26.35
CA CYS A 296 20.12 18.70 -25.47
C CYS A 296 21.21 17.96 -26.28
N GLU A 297 22.47 18.39 -26.19
CA GLU A 297 23.59 17.67 -26.81
C GLU A 297 24.07 16.54 -25.89
N THR A 298 24.31 15.36 -26.46
CA THR A 298 24.73 14.17 -25.68
C THR A 298 26.24 14.13 -25.50
N THR A 299 26.70 14.11 -24.25
CA THR A 299 28.11 14.03 -23.88
C THR A 299 28.65 12.59 -24.00
N GLU A 300 29.97 12.45 -24.11
CA GLU A 300 30.63 11.12 -24.09
C GLU A 300 30.45 10.39 -22.76
N LEU A 301 30.28 11.14 -21.65
CA LEU A 301 30.02 10.58 -20.33
C LEU A 301 28.61 9.95 -20.24
N CYS A 302 27.59 10.59 -20.81
CA CYS A 302 26.25 10.01 -20.86
C CYS A 302 26.19 8.80 -21.81
N LYS A 303 26.94 8.84 -22.92
CA LYS A 303 27.04 7.71 -23.86
C LYS A 303 27.71 6.48 -23.26
N SER A 304 28.72 6.65 -22.40
CA SER A 304 29.39 5.50 -21.77
C SER A 304 28.47 4.70 -20.84
N MET A 305 27.43 5.36 -20.30
CA MET A 305 26.37 4.74 -19.50
C MET A 305 25.19 4.23 -20.35
N ASN A 306 25.30 4.24 -21.69
CA ASN A 306 24.21 3.92 -22.61
C ASN A 306 22.96 4.80 -22.38
N GLY A 307 23.21 6.06 -21.96
CA GLY A 307 22.21 7.07 -21.66
C GLY A 307 22.02 8.08 -22.78
N ASP A 308 20.92 8.84 -22.70
CA ASP A 308 20.59 9.92 -23.62
C ASP A 308 20.36 11.21 -22.83
N CYS A 309 20.94 12.33 -23.29
CA CYS A 309 20.71 13.63 -22.67
C CYS A 309 19.31 14.14 -23.03
N VAL A 310 18.41 14.17 -22.04
CA VAL A 310 17.01 14.59 -22.21
C VAL A 310 16.57 15.46 -21.05
N PHE A 311 15.48 16.20 -21.23
CA PHE A 311 14.84 16.89 -20.12
C PHE A 311 14.30 15.88 -19.10
N LYS A 312 14.31 16.24 -17.81
CA LYS A 312 13.82 15.38 -16.73
C LYS A 312 12.43 14.80 -16.97
N LYS A 313 11.53 15.58 -17.59
CA LYS A 313 10.16 15.18 -17.93
C LYS A 313 10.08 14.11 -19.03
N ASP A 314 11.12 14.03 -19.87
CA ASP A 314 11.20 13.15 -21.04
C ASP A 314 12.06 11.90 -20.75
N CYS A 315 12.61 11.79 -19.52
CA CYS A 315 13.35 10.62 -19.11
C CYS A 315 12.41 9.45 -18.78
N ALA A 316 12.35 8.47 -19.67
CA ALA A 316 11.57 7.26 -19.50
C ALA A 316 12.30 6.13 -18.75
N LYS A 317 13.61 6.29 -18.50
CA LYS A 317 14.45 5.33 -17.76
C LYS A 317 14.50 5.70 -16.26
N ASN A 318 14.90 4.76 -15.39
CA ASN A 318 14.74 4.90 -13.94
C ASN A 318 15.69 5.92 -13.28
N ILE A 319 16.79 6.29 -13.94
CA ILE A 319 17.82 7.17 -13.35
C ILE A 319 18.04 8.39 -14.25
N TRP A 320 17.97 9.58 -13.64
CA TRP A 320 18.21 10.86 -14.30
C TRP A 320 19.28 11.64 -13.54
N ASP A 321 20.39 11.92 -14.20
CA ASP A 321 21.54 12.64 -13.62
C ASP A 321 21.76 14.00 -14.33
N PRO A 322 21.54 15.15 -13.65
CA PRO A 322 21.74 16.48 -14.25
C PRO A 322 23.19 16.78 -14.62
N ASP A 323 24.17 16.18 -13.94
CA ASP A 323 25.58 16.61 -14.03
C ASP A 323 26.33 15.97 -15.21
N MET A 324 25.71 14.98 -15.87
CA MET A 324 26.32 14.22 -16.96
C MET A 324 26.07 14.80 -18.35
N CYS A 325 25.32 15.89 -18.49
CA CYS A 325 25.06 16.56 -19.78
C CYS A 325 25.54 18.02 -19.74
N GLU A 326 26.02 18.54 -20.87
CA GLU A 326 26.40 19.96 -20.95
C GLU A 326 25.15 20.83 -21.04
N ASP A 327 25.08 21.82 -20.15
CA ASP A 327 23.96 22.75 -20.07
C ASP A 327 23.97 23.75 -21.23
N VAL A 328 22.91 23.72 -22.05
CA VAL A 328 22.57 24.84 -22.93
C VAL A 328 21.85 25.89 -22.08
N GLU A 329 22.54 26.97 -21.72
CA GLU A 329 22.08 28.14 -20.93
C GLU A 329 20.63 28.04 -20.42
N GLY A 330 20.42 27.33 -19.30
CA GLY A 330 19.07 27.10 -18.77
C GLY A 330 18.87 25.92 -17.81
N GLY A 331 19.84 25.02 -17.63
CA GLY A 331 19.89 24.09 -16.48
C GLY A 331 18.82 22.99 -16.45
N ALA A 332 18.40 22.43 -17.59
CA ALA A 332 17.25 21.51 -17.63
C ALA A 332 17.50 20.16 -18.32
N CYS A 333 18.68 19.94 -18.89
CA CYS A 333 19.05 18.66 -19.51
C CYS A 333 19.79 17.79 -18.48
N GLY A 334 19.57 16.47 -18.53
CA GLY A 334 20.32 15.51 -17.74
C GLY A 334 20.37 14.16 -18.44
N CYS A 335 21.32 13.32 -18.05
CA CYS A 335 21.51 12.02 -18.67
C CYS A 335 20.45 11.05 -18.14
N CYS A 336 19.65 10.52 -19.05
CA CYS A 336 18.66 9.49 -18.76
C CYS A 336 19.20 8.12 -19.16
N TYR A 337 19.48 7.27 -18.18
CA TYR A 337 20.02 5.93 -18.39
C TYR A 337 19.28 4.91 -17.51
N SER A 338 19.41 3.64 -17.88
CA SER A 338 18.88 2.53 -17.10
C SER A 338 20.00 2.00 -16.22
N GLU A 339 19.65 1.53 -15.03
CA GLU A 339 20.56 0.76 -14.17
C GLU A 339 21.16 -0.38 -15.00
N LYS A 340 22.48 -0.58 -14.92
CA LYS A 340 23.16 -1.64 -15.67
C LYS A 340 22.63 -2.99 -15.17
N GLU A 341 21.72 -3.60 -15.93
CA GLU A 341 21.25 -4.95 -15.62
C GLU A 341 22.42 -5.93 -15.81
N CYS A 342 22.89 -6.57 -14.74
CA CYS A 342 23.86 -7.66 -14.82
C CYS A 342 23.16 -8.92 -15.35
N PRO A 343 23.35 -9.33 -16.61
CA PRO A 343 22.62 -10.45 -17.16
C PRO A 343 23.07 -11.76 -16.50
N LEU A 344 22.13 -12.52 -15.94
CA LEU A 344 22.42 -13.80 -15.30
C LEU A 344 23.04 -14.79 -16.31
N THR A 345 24.27 -15.23 -16.05
CA THR A 345 24.96 -16.23 -16.88
C THR A 345 24.53 -17.64 -16.50
N ALA A 346 24.70 -18.59 -17.43
CA ALA A 346 24.47 -20.02 -17.15
C ALA A 346 25.37 -20.52 -16.00
N TYR A 347 26.63 -20.09 -15.94
CA TYR A 347 27.59 -20.52 -14.92
C TYR A 347 27.24 -20.01 -13.52
N CYS A 348 26.85 -18.74 -13.37
CA CYS A 348 26.41 -18.22 -12.08
C CYS A 348 25.11 -18.88 -11.63
N LYS A 349 24.21 -19.13 -12.58
CA LYS A 349 22.95 -19.86 -12.34
C LYS A 349 23.18 -21.31 -11.89
N GLU A 350 24.14 -22.02 -12.48
CA GLU A 350 24.52 -23.38 -12.08
C GLU A 350 25.06 -23.44 -10.63
N ARG A 351 25.67 -22.35 -10.15
CA ARG A 351 26.11 -22.21 -8.75
C ARG A 351 25.02 -21.69 -7.81
N GLY A 352 23.79 -21.48 -8.31
CA GLY A 352 22.70 -20.94 -7.51
C GLY A 352 22.86 -19.47 -7.13
N GLY A 353 23.75 -18.72 -7.81
CA GLY A 353 24.02 -17.32 -7.52
C GLY A 353 23.28 -16.33 -8.43
N TRP A 354 23.46 -15.05 -8.12
CA TRP A 354 22.96 -13.94 -8.95
C TRP A 354 24.09 -13.02 -9.38
N CYS A 355 24.00 -12.53 -10.62
CA CYS A 355 24.90 -11.50 -11.12
C CYS A 355 24.44 -10.13 -10.62
N MET A 356 25.27 -9.47 -9.82
CA MET A 356 25.01 -8.14 -9.28
C MET A 356 26.33 -7.39 -9.04
N SER A 357 26.23 -6.12 -8.65
CA SER A 357 27.42 -5.32 -8.35
C SER A 357 28.04 -5.71 -7.00
N PRO A 358 29.38 -5.61 -6.83
CA PRO A 358 30.11 -5.88 -5.59
C PRO A 358 29.56 -5.25 -4.30
N ASP A 359 28.81 -4.16 -4.42
CA ASP A 359 28.25 -3.44 -3.27
C ASP A 359 26.88 -4.00 -2.81
N GLU A 360 26.26 -4.87 -3.62
CA GLU A 360 24.89 -5.39 -3.38
C GLU A 360 24.86 -6.77 -2.72
N CYS A 361 25.90 -7.59 -2.85
CA CYS A 361 25.99 -8.88 -2.15
C CYS A 361 26.32 -8.62 -0.68
N ARG A 362 25.44 -9.06 0.21
CA ARG A 362 25.60 -8.92 1.66
C ARG A 362 25.84 -10.29 2.29
N ASP A 363 26.55 -10.29 3.41
CA ASP A 363 26.74 -11.49 4.22
C ASP A 363 25.39 -12.19 4.50
N PRO A 364 25.32 -13.53 4.41
CA PRO A 364 26.44 -14.48 4.39
C PRO A 364 26.95 -14.88 2.99
N MET A 365 26.53 -14.20 1.92
CA MET A 365 26.91 -14.56 0.56
C MET A 365 28.36 -14.20 0.23
N VAL A 366 29.01 -15.00 -0.63
CA VAL A 366 30.42 -14.89 -1.01
C VAL A 366 30.54 -14.64 -2.51
N TRP A 367 31.54 -13.85 -2.86
CA TRP A 367 31.89 -13.51 -4.24
C TRP A 367 32.62 -14.63 -4.96
N GLU A 368 32.13 -15.00 -6.14
CA GLU A 368 32.89 -15.78 -7.11
C GLU A 368 33.15 -14.95 -8.39
N GLU A 369 34.42 -14.54 -8.54
CA GLU A 369 34.88 -13.79 -9.70
C GLU A 369 34.72 -14.58 -11.00
N GLY A 370 34.36 -13.87 -12.08
CA GLY A 370 34.41 -14.41 -13.44
C GLY A 370 33.21 -15.26 -13.88
N LEU A 371 32.26 -15.56 -12.99
CA LEU A 371 31.07 -16.33 -13.36
C LEU A 371 30.01 -15.52 -14.11
N CYS A 372 29.95 -14.20 -13.90
CA CYS A 372 28.94 -13.31 -14.51
C CYS A 372 29.39 -12.55 -15.75
N LYS A 373 30.59 -12.86 -16.30
CA LYS A 373 31.14 -12.12 -17.43
C LYS A 373 30.47 -12.50 -18.75
N ASN A 374 29.77 -11.54 -19.36
CA ASN A 374 29.29 -11.58 -20.74
C ASN A 374 29.88 -10.39 -21.53
N GLY A 375 31.19 -10.42 -21.84
CA GLY A 375 31.89 -9.33 -22.56
C GLY A 375 32.50 -8.26 -21.64
N ASP A 376 32.82 -7.07 -22.19
CA ASP A 376 33.56 -5.95 -21.55
C ASP A 376 32.84 -5.28 -20.34
N GLN A 377 31.86 -5.95 -19.73
CA GLN A 377 31.20 -5.49 -18.49
C GLN A 377 31.94 -6.06 -17.28
N ASP A 378 33.04 -5.41 -16.89
CA ASP A 378 33.94 -5.85 -15.81
C ASP A 378 33.39 -5.64 -14.38
N GLU A 379 32.16 -5.15 -14.21
CA GLU A 379 31.62 -4.72 -12.90
C GLU A 379 30.58 -5.69 -12.29
N CYS A 380 30.23 -6.77 -12.98
CA CYS A 380 29.25 -7.75 -12.47
C CYS A 380 29.95 -9.03 -11.98
N GLU A 381 29.68 -9.41 -10.74
CA GLU A 381 30.21 -10.64 -10.13
C GLU A 381 29.06 -11.55 -9.65
N CYS A 382 29.37 -12.84 -9.46
CA CYS A 382 28.38 -13.80 -9.00
C CYS A 382 28.38 -13.87 -7.48
N CYS A 383 27.26 -13.47 -6.89
CA CYS A 383 26.98 -13.56 -5.47
C CYS A 383 26.34 -14.93 -5.19
N VAL A 384 27.05 -15.81 -4.48
CA VAL A 384 26.61 -17.18 -4.15
C VAL A 384 26.53 -17.37 -2.64
N ASP A 385 25.57 -18.14 -2.15
CA ASP A 385 25.55 -18.57 -0.75
C ASP A 385 26.50 -19.79 -0.59
N PRO A 386 27.68 -19.64 0.03
CA PRO A 386 28.65 -20.73 0.13
C PRO A 386 28.18 -21.88 1.02
N ALA A 387 27.13 -21.68 1.83
CA ALA A 387 26.72 -22.64 2.84
C ALA A 387 25.82 -23.76 2.30
N CYS A 388 25.25 -23.60 1.09
CA CYS A 388 24.24 -24.50 0.57
C CYS A 388 24.58 -24.99 -0.83
N GLU A 389 25.16 -26.19 -0.92
CA GLU A 389 25.41 -26.84 -2.20
C GLU A 389 24.10 -27.18 -2.91
N PRO A 390 23.99 -26.93 -4.23
CA PRO A 390 22.79 -27.26 -4.99
C PRO A 390 22.61 -28.79 -5.08
N SER A 391 21.42 -29.26 -4.75
CA SER A 391 21.02 -30.66 -4.92
C SER A 391 20.38 -30.89 -6.29
N PRO A 392 20.63 -32.04 -6.96
CA PRO A 392 19.95 -32.42 -8.19
C PRO A 392 18.42 -32.33 -8.11
N ASP A 393 17.83 -32.77 -7.00
CA ASP A 393 16.38 -32.78 -6.81
C ASP A 393 15.78 -31.35 -6.74
N CYS A 394 16.53 -30.41 -6.15
CA CYS A 394 16.13 -29.00 -6.11
C CYS A 394 16.27 -28.35 -7.49
N MET A 395 17.36 -28.66 -8.21
CA MET A 395 17.61 -28.13 -9.55
C MET A 395 16.60 -28.61 -10.59
N ASP A 396 16.14 -29.86 -10.50
CA ASP A 396 15.12 -30.42 -11.40
C ASP A 396 13.77 -29.70 -11.29
N LEU A 397 13.49 -29.07 -10.14
CA LEU A 397 12.32 -28.21 -9.93
C LEU A 397 12.58 -26.75 -10.36
N GLY A 398 13.75 -26.43 -10.92
CA GLY A 398 14.18 -25.06 -11.17
C GLY A 398 14.42 -24.27 -9.89
N GLY A 399 14.66 -24.96 -8.77
CA GLY A 399 14.89 -24.38 -7.45
C GLY A 399 16.35 -24.07 -7.14
N ILE A 400 16.55 -23.33 -6.05
CA ILE A 400 17.87 -22.93 -5.52
C ILE A 400 17.93 -23.30 -4.04
N CYS A 401 19.07 -23.83 -3.59
CA CYS A 401 19.33 -24.10 -2.18
C CYS A 401 19.78 -22.82 -1.48
N LEU A 402 19.06 -22.42 -0.43
CA LEU A 402 19.34 -21.23 0.38
C LEU A 402 19.54 -21.63 1.83
N SER A 403 20.30 -20.84 2.60
CA SER A 403 20.36 -21.04 4.04
C SER A 403 18.98 -20.84 4.70
N HIS A 404 18.73 -21.47 5.84
CA HIS A 404 17.52 -21.25 6.65
C HIS A 404 17.34 -19.80 7.11
N ALA A 405 18.43 -19.01 7.15
CA ALA A 405 18.38 -17.60 7.49
C ALA A 405 17.89 -16.74 6.32
N SER A 406 17.91 -17.26 5.10
CA SER A 406 17.49 -16.56 3.88
C SER A 406 16.03 -16.85 3.57
N GLU A 407 15.22 -15.81 3.43
CA GLU A 407 13.82 -15.94 3.01
C GLU A 407 13.71 -16.19 1.50
N CYS A 408 12.82 -17.10 1.11
CA CYS A 408 12.45 -17.31 -0.28
C CYS A 408 11.83 -16.04 -0.90
N PRO A 409 12.16 -15.70 -2.17
CA PRO A 409 11.43 -14.67 -2.90
C PRO A 409 9.92 -14.96 -2.97
N TYR A 410 9.11 -13.90 -2.96
CA TYR A 410 7.64 -14.00 -2.93
C TYR A 410 7.10 -14.82 -4.13
N GLY A 411 6.28 -15.84 -3.85
CA GLY A 411 5.68 -16.72 -4.86
C GLY A 411 6.40 -18.05 -5.06
N TYR A 412 7.56 -18.25 -4.43
CA TYR A 412 8.29 -19.53 -4.43
C TYR A 412 7.80 -20.41 -3.27
N LYS A 413 7.83 -21.74 -3.47
CA LYS A 413 7.65 -22.75 -2.42
C LYS A 413 8.98 -23.14 -1.84
N LEU A 414 8.93 -23.56 -0.58
CA LEU A 414 10.08 -23.92 0.21
C LEU A 414 9.96 -25.40 0.60
N ASP A 415 10.98 -26.19 0.28
CA ASP A 415 11.12 -27.57 0.74
C ASP A 415 12.49 -27.79 1.42
N PRO A 416 12.52 -27.95 2.75
CA PRO A 416 13.76 -28.10 3.51
C PRO A 416 14.44 -29.46 3.29
N LYS A 417 13.82 -30.42 2.58
CA LYS A 417 14.38 -31.76 2.38
C LYS A 417 15.16 -31.93 1.09
N LEU A 418 15.02 -30.98 0.16
CA LEU A 418 15.57 -31.13 -1.18
C LEU A 418 17.02 -30.65 -1.29
N CYS A 419 17.57 -29.97 -0.28
CA CYS A 419 18.96 -29.50 -0.26
C CYS A 419 19.81 -30.26 0.77
N PRO A 420 21.11 -30.44 0.52
CA PRO A 420 22.00 -31.11 1.46
C PRO A 420 22.37 -30.17 2.61
N GLY A 421 22.30 -30.67 3.85
CA GLY A 421 22.69 -29.94 5.05
C GLY A 421 21.51 -29.46 5.90
N ASP A 422 21.65 -29.56 7.23
CA ASP A 422 20.58 -29.24 8.19
C ASP A 422 20.21 -27.75 8.26
N SER A 423 20.99 -26.90 7.59
CA SER A 423 20.82 -25.44 7.53
C SER A 423 20.38 -24.93 6.16
N CYS A 424 20.00 -25.81 5.23
CA CYS A 424 19.68 -25.45 3.86
C CYS A 424 18.27 -25.88 3.45
N GLN A 425 17.61 -25.08 2.63
CA GLN A 425 16.26 -25.30 2.13
C GLN A 425 16.15 -24.98 0.64
N CYS A 426 15.38 -25.77 -0.10
CA CYS A 426 15.17 -25.54 -1.53
C CYS A 426 14.03 -24.55 -1.74
N CYS A 427 14.31 -23.50 -2.49
CA CYS A 427 13.37 -22.48 -2.91
C CYS A 427 13.07 -22.62 -4.40
N PHE A 428 11.84 -22.96 -4.80
CA PHE A 428 11.48 -23.21 -6.20
C PHE A 428 10.11 -22.63 -6.57
N MET A 429 9.91 -22.28 -7.84
CA MET A 429 8.62 -21.77 -8.31
C MET A 429 7.67 -22.95 -8.58
N PRO A 430 6.45 -22.97 -8.01
CA PRO A 430 5.53 -24.11 -8.09
C PRO A 430 4.88 -24.34 -9.45
#